data_AF-A0A954V0J3-F1
#
_entry.id   AF-A0A954V0J3-F1
#
_cell.length_a   1.000
_cell.length_b   1.000
_cell.length_c   1.000
_cell.angle_alpha   90.00
_cell.angle_beta   90.00
_cell.angle_gamma   90.00
#
_symmetry.space_group_name_H-M   'P 1'
#
loop_
_entity.id
_entity.type
_entity.pdbx_description
1 polymer ?
#
loop_
_entity_poly.entity_id
_entity_poly.type
_entity_poly.pdbx_seq_one_letter_code
_entity_poly.pdbx_strand_id
1 'polypeptide(L)'
;MSLKRPDKPNDSWEPCPPGMLTQLAQHAGRRHALHRSMTIAGATVGGTACVFLLLGSMGWLGLSSTSPSGASPLELNRGVSSGRLSYSCRDAIDLRDRYLLGSASPEAQTAVREHLAHCPHCQAAYRKRAQELKVDYTVLALPHSPIATFPSLAIVASR
;
A
#
# COMPACT_ATOMS: atom_id res chain seq x y z
N MET A 1 22.30 -35.54 -5.79
CA MET A 1 22.60 -34.21 -5.19
C MET A 1 21.94 -34.16 -3.82
N SER A 2 22.70 -34.42 -2.75
CA SER A 2 22.20 -34.41 -1.38
C SER A 2 22.16 -32.98 -0.84
N LEU A 3 20.96 -32.46 -0.59
CA LEU A 3 20.73 -31.19 0.10
C LEU A 3 21.09 -31.36 1.58
N LYS A 4 22.21 -30.73 1.97
CA LYS A 4 22.65 -30.62 3.36
C LYS A 4 21.59 -29.81 4.12
N ARG A 5 20.94 -30.45 5.10
CA ARG A 5 19.94 -29.80 5.96
C ARG A 5 20.67 -28.74 6.81
N PRO A 6 20.19 -27.48 6.87
CA PRO A 6 20.86 -26.45 7.64
C PRO A 6 20.89 -26.83 9.12
N ASP A 7 22.06 -26.65 9.74
CA ASP A 7 22.26 -26.90 11.17
C ASP A 7 21.25 -26.08 11.98
N LYS A 8 20.61 -26.76 12.93
CA LYS A 8 19.62 -26.17 13.81
C LYS A 8 20.35 -25.10 14.65
N PRO A 9 19.98 -23.81 14.58
CA PRO A 9 20.64 -22.79 15.39
C PRO A 9 20.50 -23.19 16.84
N ASN A 10 21.61 -23.17 17.58
CA ASN A 10 21.69 -23.59 18.98
C ASN A 10 20.50 -23.02 19.77
N ASP A 11 19.76 -23.92 20.44
CA ASP A 11 18.67 -23.62 21.36
C ASP A 11 19.21 -22.97 22.67
N SER A 12 20.13 -22.00 22.56
CA SER A 12 20.59 -21.19 23.68
C SER A 12 19.52 -20.15 23.99
N TRP A 13 18.52 -20.57 24.76
CA TRP A 13 17.54 -19.65 25.33
C TRP A 13 18.24 -18.74 26.34
N GLU A 14 18.31 -17.45 26.04
CA GLU A 14 18.81 -16.44 26.98
C GLU A 14 17.63 -15.73 27.66
N PRO A 15 17.72 -15.44 28.97
CA PRO A 15 16.70 -14.67 29.66
C PRO A 15 16.62 -13.27 29.06
N CYS A 16 15.41 -12.87 28.64
CA CYS A 16 15.18 -11.54 28.08
C CYS A 16 15.67 -10.44 29.04
N PRO A 17 16.39 -9.41 28.54
CA PRO A 17 16.87 -8.34 29.37
C PRO A 17 15.70 -7.56 30.01
N PRO A 18 15.85 -7.12 31.28
CA PRO A 18 14.80 -6.39 31.97
C PRO A 18 14.51 -5.07 31.25
N GLY A 19 13.22 -4.79 30.99
CA GLY A 19 12.75 -3.54 30.39
C GLY A 19 12.17 -3.65 28.97
N MET A 20 12.49 -4.71 28.22
CA MET A 20 12.04 -4.83 26.82
C MET A 20 10.55 -5.22 26.72
N LEU A 21 10.05 -6.05 27.63
CA LEU A 21 8.63 -6.43 27.67
C LEU A 21 7.72 -5.28 28.15
N THR A 22 8.20 -4.43 29.06
CA THR A 22 7.46 -3.25 29.54
C THR A 22 7.25 -2.21 28.44
N GLN A 23 8.23 -2.01 27.55
CA GLN A 23 8.04 -1.13 26.39
C GLN A 23 7.01 -1.69 25.41
N LEU A 24 7.03 -3.00 25.16
CA LEU A 24 6.04 -3.65 24.28
C LEU A 24 4.62 -3.55 24.87
N ALA A 25 4.48 -3.78 26.18
CA ALA A 25 3.21 -3.67 26.88
C ALA A 25 2.67 -2.23 26.89
N GLN A 26 3.53 -1.23 27.11
CA GLN A 26 3.15 0.18 27.01
C GLN A 26 2.72 0.57 25.59
N HIS A 27 3.41 0.05 24.57
CA HIS A 27 3.06 0.34 23.17
C HIS A 27 1.73 -0.34 22.76
N ALA A 28 1.47 -1.56 23.24
CA ALA A 28 0.21 -2.27 23.02
C ALA A 28 -0.97 -1.60 23.75
N GLY A 29 -0.78 -1.15 24.99
CA GLY A 29 -1.80 -0.44 25.76
C GLY A 29 -2.27 0.87 25.10
N ARG A 30 -1.35 1.60 24.46
CA ARG A 30 -1.67 2.87 23.77
C ARG A 30 -2.59 2.68 22.56
N ARG A 31 -2.49 1.54 21.86
CA ARG A 31 -3.40 1.21 20.73
C ARG A 31 -4.80 0.83 21.21
N HIS A 32 -4.91 0.08 22.32
CA HIS A 32 -6.21 -0.29 22.88
C HIS A 32 -6.98 0.92 23.46
N ALA A 33 -6.27 1.90 24.04
CA ALA A 33 -6.89 3.12 24.55
C ALA A 33 -7.58 3.94 23.43
N LEU A 34 -6.95 4.06 22.26
CA LEU A 34 -7.53 4.75 21.11
C LEU A 34 -8.74 4.00 20.52
N HIS A 35 -8.71 2.67 20.53
CA HIS A 35 -9.83 1.87 20.01
C HIS A 35 -11.07 1.93 20.92
N ARG A 36 -10.87 2.03 22.26
CA ARG A 36 -11.98 2.19 23.21
C ARG A 36 -12.72 3.52 23.07
N SER A 37 -12.04 4.60 22.65
CA SER A 37 -12.72 5.89 22.41
C SER A 37 -13.58 5.89 21.14
N MET A 38 -13.32 5.03 20.15
CA MET A 38 -14.12 4.96 18.91
C MET A 38 -15.36 4.08 19.02
N THR A 39 -15.47 3.20 20.01
CA THR A 39 -16.63 2.30 20.16
C THR A 39 -17.83 2.88 20.91
N ILE A 40 -17.72 4.07 21.52
CA ILE A 40 -18.80 4.67 22.33
C ILE A 40 -19.71 5.60 21.49
N ALA A 41 -19.33 5.94 20.25
CA ALA A 41 -20.11 6.84 19.38
C ALA A 41 -20.99 6.13 18.32
N GLY A 42 -21.13 4.80 18.37
CA GLY A 42 -21.77 4.01 17.31
C GLY A 42 -22.94 3.11 17.75
N ALA A 43 -23.55 3.35 18.92
CA ALA A 43 -24.55 2.46 19.50
C ALA A 43 -26.03 2.92 19.34
N THR A 44 -26.33 3.85 18.43
CA THR A 44 -27.72 4.33 18.25
C THR A 44 -28.31 4.20 16.84
N VAL A 45 -27.53 3.82 15.81
CA VAL A 45 -28.04 3.76 14.42
C VAL A 45 -28.04 2.35 13.80
N GLY A 46 -27.51 1.35 14.51
CA GLY A 46 -27.40 -0.03 14.01
C GLY A 46 -28.63 -0.94 14.24
N GLY A 47 -29.74 -0.42 14.76
CA GLY A 47 -30.94 -1.23 15.05
C GLY A 47 -31.98 -1.26 13.92
N THR A 48 -32.06 -0.22 13.10
CA THR A 48 -33.12 -0.08 12.08
C THR A 48 -32.73 -0.64 10.71
N ALA A 49 -31.44 -0.79 10.40
CA ALA A 49 -30.99 -1.28 9.10
C ALA A 49 -31.30 -2.77 8.84
N CYS A 50 -31.34 -3.61 9.88
CA CYS A 50 -31.65 -5.03 9.72
C CYS A 50 -33.13 -5.34 9.45
N VAL A 51 -34.05 -4.46 9.89
CA VAL A 51 -35.49 -4.69 9.69
C VAL A 51 -35.92 -4.40 8.24
N PHE A 52 -35.29 -3.42 7.58
CA PHE A 52 -35.59 -3.11 6.17
C PHE A 52 -35.03 -4.16 5.19
N LEU A 53 -33.95 -4.88 5.53
CA LEU A 53 -33.38 -5.91 4.67
C LEU A 53 -34.22 -7.21 4.63
N LEU A 54 -35.03 -7.49 5.65
CA LEU A 54 -35.87 -8.69 5.68
C LEU A 54 -37.26 -8.47 5.04
N LEU A 55 -37.79 -7.25 5.03
CA LEU A 55 -39.08 -6.93 4.38
C LEU A 55 -38.96 -6.58 2.89
N GLY A 56 -37.76 -6.23 2.40
CA GLY A 56 -37.53 -5.83 1.00
C GLY A 56 -37.35 -6.98 0.00
N SER A 57 -37.25 -8.23 0.44
CA SER A 57 -36.90 -9.36 -0.45
C SER A 57 -38.09 -10.09 -1.09
N MET A 58 -39.33 -9.82 -0.69
CA MET A 58 -40.53 -10.41 -1.36
C MET A 58 -41.07 -9.60 -2.55
N GLY A 59 -40.51 -8.42 -2.87
CA GLY A 59 -41.02 -7.55 -3.94
C GLY A 59 -40.38 -7.70 -5.31
N TRP A 60 -39.28 -8.46 -5.46
CA TRP A 60 -38.45 -8.40 -6.68
C TRP A 60 -38.78 -9.46 -7.75
N LEU A 61 -39.74 -10.37 -7.53
CA LEU A 61 -40.08 -11.38 -8.55
C LEU A 61 -41.08 -10.90 -9.62
N GLY A 62 -41.36 -9.59 -9.71
CA GLY A 62 -42.52 -9.07 -10.44
C GLY A 62 -42.30 -8.15 -11.66
N LEU A 63 -41.08 -7.70 -12.00
CA LEU A 63 -40.89 -6.83 -13.18
C LEU A 63 -39.61 -7.17 -13.96
N SER A 64 -39.65 -8.30 -14.65
CA SER A 64 -38.85 -8.51 -15.84
C SER A 64 -39.52 -7.80 -17.02
N SER A 65 -38.77 -6.93 -17.71
CA SER A 65 -39.01 -6.37 -19.06
C SER A 65 -39.21 -4.85 -19.08
N THR A 66 -38.13 -4.12 -19.28
CA THR A 66 -37.98 -3.23 -20.44
C THR A 66 -36.51 -2.83 -20.56
N SER A 67 -35.94 -3.13 -21.72
CA SER A 67 -34.65 -2.63 -22.16
C SER A 67 -34.84 -1.19 -22.67
N PRO A 68 -34.04 -0.22 -22.20
CA PRO A 68 -33.69 0.92 -23.03
C PRO A 68 -32.18 0.92 -23.28
N SER A 69 -31.83 0.41 -24.45
CA SER A 69 -30.66 0.84 -25.20
C SER A 69 -30.73 2.36 -25.35
N GLY A 70 -29.75 3.09 -24.84
CA GLY A 70 -29.58 4.50 -25.24
C GLY A 70 -29.06 5.42 -24.16
N ALA A 71 -27.85 5.94 -24.41
CA ALA A 71 -27.24 7.11 -23.79
C ALA A 71 -26.77 6.95 -22.33
N SER A 72 -25.55 6.45 -22.18
CA SER A 72 -24.68 6.80 -21.05
C SER A 72 -24.33 8.29 -21.16
N PRO A 73 -24.82 9.18 -20.27
CA PRO A 73 -24.45 10.58 -20.33
C PRO A 73 -23.14 10.77 -19.56
N LEU A 74 -22.15 11.33 -20.27
CA LEU A 74 -21.01 12.07 -19.73
C LEU A 74 -19.92 11.23 -19.05
N GLU A 75 -19.18 10.49 -19.89
CA GLU A 75 -17.70 10.50 -19.85
C GLU A 75 -17.21 11.95 -20.00
N LEU A 76 -17.30 12.74 -18.93
CA LEU A 76 -16.79 14.11 -18.89
C LEU A 76 -15.78 14.22 -17.76
N ASN A 77 -14.66 13.51 -17.90
CA ASN A 77 -13.34 13.90 -17.35
C ASN A 77 -12.23 12.92 -17.75
N ARG A 78 -12.23 12.43 -18.99
CA ARG A 78 -10.99 11.91 -19.59
C ARG A 78 -10.24 13.10 -20.17
N GLY A 79 -9.77 13.96 -19.25
CA GLY A 79 -8.92 15.09 -19.59
C GLY A 79 -7.75 14.58 -20.42
N VAL A 80 -7.75 14.98 -21.68
CA VAL A 80 -6.63 14.84 -22.61
C VAL A 80 -5.42 15.44 -21.91
N SER A 81 -4.63 14.57 -21.28
CA SER A 81 -3.36 14.91 -20.65
C SER A 81 -2.45 15.33 -21.78
N SER A 82 -2.35 16.65 -21.93
CA SER A 82 -1.53 17.34 -22.91
C SER A 82 -0.12 16.76 -22.85
N GLY A 83 0.44 16.48 -24.02
CA GLY A 83 1.67 15.73 -24.23
C GLY A 83 2.81 16.13 -23.28
N ARG A 84 3.00 15.30 -22.25
CA ARG A 84 4.24 14.95 -21.54
C ARG A 84 3.83 14.18 -20.28
N LEU A 85 3.41 12.92 -20.49
CA LEU A 85 3.41 11.78 -19.56
C LEU A 85 3.28 12.09 -18.04
N SER A 86 2.37 12.96 -17.63
CA SER A 86 2.11 13.19 -16.21
C SER A 86 1.19 12.07 -15.71
N TYR A 87 1.78 11.04 -15.07
CA TYR A 87 1.02 9.99 -14.39
C TYR A 87 0.09 10.62 -13.34
N SER A 88 -1.20 10.26 -13.31
CA SER A 88 -2.14 10.89 -12.39
C SER A 88 -1.95 10.37 -10.95
N CYS A 89 -2.32 11.17 -9.94
CA CYS A 89 -2.29 10.73 -8.55
C CYS A 89 -3.13 9.47 -8.32
N ARG A 90 -4.25 9.34 -9.06
CA ARG A 90 -5.15 8.18 -8.95
C ARG A 90 -4.47 6.92 -9.42
N ASP A 91 -3.87 6.95 -10.61
CA ASP A 91 -3.14 5.81 -11.17
C ASP A 91 -1.97 5.40 -10.27
N ALA A 92 -1.26 6.38 -9.70
CA ALA A 92 -0.19 6.12 -8.75
C ALA A 92 -0.72 5.41 -7.49
N ILE A 93 -1.88 5.77 -6.95
CA ILE A 93 -2.46 5.09 -5.79
C ILE A 93 -2.96 3.69 -6.14
N ASP A 94 -3.56 3.50 -7.32
CA ASP A 94 -4.05 2.19 -7.77
C ASP A 94 -2.92 1.18 -7.98
N LEU A 95 -1.74 1.65 -8.39
CA LEU A 95 -0.53 0.81 -8.52
C LEU A 95 0.26 0.61 -7.23
N ARG A 96 -0.10 1.27 -6.13
CA ARG A 96 0.70 1.32 -4.89
C ARG A 96 1.10 -0.03 -4.36
N ASP A 97 0.14 -0.94 -4.21
CA ASP A 97 0.41 -2.24 -3.60
C ASP A 97 1.28 -3.10 -4.53
N ARG A 98 1.07 -3.03 -5.85
CA ARG A 98 1.90 -3.74 -6.84
C ARG A 98 3.33 -3.20 -6.89
N TYR A 99 3.48 -1.88 -6.77
CA TYR A 99 4.78 -1.22 -6.73
C TYR A 99 5.56 -1.62 -5.47
N LEU A 100 4.93 -1.56 -4.30
CA LEU A 100 5.56 -1.92 -3.02
C LEU A 100 5.94 -3.40 -2.95
N LEU A 101 5.19 -4.27 -3.61
CA LEU A 101 5.47 -5.71 -3.70
C LEU A 101 6.44 -6.07 -4.84
N GLY A 102 6.89 -5.10 -5.64
CA GLY A 102 7.78 -5.34 -6.79
C GLY A 102 7.14 -6.09 -7.95
N SER A 103 5.80 -6.21 -8.00
CA SER A 103 5.05 -6.91 -9.04
C SER A 103 4.52 -6.01 -10.16
N ALA A 104 4.73 -4.69 -10.06
CA ALA A 104 4.42 -3.75 -11.13
C ALA A 104 5.39 -3.89 -12.32
N SER A 105 4.93 -3.64 -13.54
CA SER A 105 5.78 -3.62 -14.74
C SER A 105 6.87 -2.55 -14.62
N PRO A 106 8.04 -2.72 -15.26
CA PRO A 106 9.16 -1.77 -15.16
C PRO A 106 8.80 -0.35 -15.66
N GLU A 107 7.95 -0.26 -16.67
CA GLU A 107 7.40 1.02 -17.17
C GLU A 107 6.54 1.71 -16.09
N ALA A 108 5.62 0.97 -15.47
CA ALA A 108 4.77 1.47 -14.40
C ALA A 108 5.58 1.88 -13.16
N GLN A 109 6.63 1.12 -12.82
CA GLN A 109 7.54 1.49 -11.73
C GLN A 109 8.24 2.81 -11.98
N THR A 110 8.66 3.06 -13.23
CA THR A 110 9.33 4.31 -13.63
C THR A 110 8.36 5.48 -13.51
N ALA A 111 7.14 5.33 -14.03
CA ALA A 111 6.12 6.38 -13.98
C ALA A 111 5.69 6.71 -12.54
N VAL A 112 5.47 5.70 -11.69
CA VAL A 112 5.17 5.89 -10.26
C VAL A 112 6.34 6.59 -9.55
N ARG A 113 7.58 6.20 -9.84
CA ARG A 113 8.76 6.82 -9.23
C ARG A 113 8.86 8.30 -9.60
N GLU A 114 8.69 8.62 -10.88
CA GLU A 114 8.71 10.01 -11.36
C GLU A 114 7.60 10.85 -10.71
N HIS A 115 6.40 10.29 -10.60
CA HIS A 115 5.28 10.95 -9.90
C HIS A 115 5.59 11.16 -8.42
N LEU A 116 6.10 10.13 -7.73
CA LEU A 116 6.46 10.21 -6.32
C LEU A 116 7.56 11.24 -6.06
N ALA A 117 8.48 11.49 -7.00
CA ALA A 117 9.48 12.54 -6.85
C ALA A 117 8.88 13.94 -6.74
N HIS A 118 7.71 14.18 -7.34
CA HIS A 118 7.08 15.50 -7.44
C HIS A 118 5.84 15.68 -6.56
N CYS A 119 5.21 14.59 -6.11
CA CYS A 119 3.94 14.64 -5.38
C CYS A 119 4.08 14.22 -3.89
N PRO A 120 4.17 15.18 -2.94
CA PRO A 120 4.34 14.87 -1.51
C PRO A 120 3.13 14.13 -0.91
N HIS A 121 1.93 14.35 -1.45
CA HIS A 121 0.72 13.65 -1.01
C HIS A 121 0.81 12.14 -1.30
N CYS A 122 1.20 11.77 -2.52
CA CYS A 122 1.39 10.37 -2.88
C CYS A 122 2.57 9.73 -2.11
N GLN A 123 3.66 10.48 -1.85
CA GLN A 123 4.75 9.99 -0.98
C GLN A 123 4.24 9.60 0.41
N ALA A 124 3.45 10.46 1.07
CA ALA A 124 2.90 10.17 2.39
C ALA A 124 1.99 8.92 2.37
N ALA A 125 1.14 8.79 1.34
CA ALA A 125 0.28 7.63 1.16
C ALA A 125 1.06 6.32 0.97
N TYR A 126 2.15 6.36 0.20
CA TYR A 126 3.04 5.21 0.00
C TYR A 126 3.80 4.84 1.27
N ARG A 127 4.34 5.81 2.01
CA ARG A 127 5.02 5.58 3.30
C ARG A 127 4.09 4.91 4.30
N LYS A 128 2.87 5.42 4.46
CA LYS A 128 1.87 4.83 5.36
C LYS A 128 1.57 3.38 4.98
N ARG A 129 1.36 3.11 3.69
CA ARG A 129 1.07 1.75 3.22
C ARG A 129 2.25 0.79 3.39
N ALA A 130 3.47 1.25 3.13
CA ALA A 130 4.66 0.44 3.33
C ALA A 130 4.84 0.04 4.80
N GLN A 131 4.54 0.96 5.74
CA GLN A 131 4.53 0.66 7.18
C GLN A 131 3.47 -0.39 7.55
N GLU A 132 2.27 -0.32 6.97
CA GLU A 132 1.22 -1.34 7.18
C GLU A 132 1.65 -2.72 6.69
N LEU A 133 2.35 -2.78 5.54
CA LEU A 133 2.87 -4.02 4.97
C LEU A 133 4.19 -4.49 5.59
N LYS A 134 4.78 -3.69 6.50
CA LYS A 134 6.13 -3.92 7.07
C LYS A 134 7.21 -4.10 5.98
N VAL A 135 7.04 -3.43 4.84
CA VAL A 135 8.03 -3.40 3.75
C VAL A 135 8.93 -2.21 3.96
N ASP A 136 10.24 -2.39 3.78
CA ASP A 136 11.20 -1.31 3.92
C ASP A 136 11.10 -0.33 2.74
N TYR A 137 10.45 0.80 2.97
CA TYR A 137 10.23 1.84 1.97
C TYR A 137 11.53 2.58 1.59
N THR A 138 12.58 2.52 2.42
CA THR A 138 13.83 3.26 2.15
C THR A 138 14.52 2.83 0.86
N VAL A 139 14.38 1.56 0.47
CA VAL A 139 14.98 1.02 -0.76
C VAL A 139 14.31 1.58 -2.01
N LEU A 140 13.03 1.94 -1.94
CA LEU A 140 12.23 2.42 -3.08
C LEU A 140 12.28 3.94 -3.25
N ALA A 141 12.56 4.67 -2.16
CA ALA A 141 12.55 6.13 -2.14
C ALA A 141 13.90 6.77 -2.45
N LEU A 142 14.96 5.99 -2.65
CA LEU A 142 16.22 6.53 -3.13
C LEU A 142 15.97 7.07 -4.54
N PRO A 143 16.01 8.40 -4.78
CA PRO A 143 16.30 8.86 -6.12
C PRO A 143 17.57 8.11 -6.49
N HIS A 144 17.59 7.49 -7.68
CA HIS A 144 18.84 7.07 -8.29
C HIS A 144 19.81 8.23 -8.11
N SER A 145 20.64 8.12 -7.08
CA SER A 145 21.89 8.83 -6.98
C SER A 145 22.46 8.60 -8.36
N PRO A 146 22.70 9.66 -9.17
CA PRO A 146 23.24 9.47 -10.50
C PRO A 146 24.39 8.52 -10.29
N ILE A 147 24.29 7.32 -10.90
CA ILE A 147 25.25 6.23 -10.71
C ILE A 147 26.58 6.94 -10.78
N ALA A 148 27.25 7.10 -9.63
CA ALA A 148 28.47 7.87 -9.60
C ALA A 148 29.34 7.11 -10.57
N THR A 149 29.56 7.71 -11.74
CA THR A 149 30.29 7.07 -12.82
C THR A 149 31.65 6.86 -12.22
N PHE A 150 31.89 5.66 -11.67
CA PHE A 150 33.14 5.35 -11.03
C PHE A 150 34.17 5.62 -12.13
N PRO A 151 35.07 6.60 -11.95
CA PRO A 151 36.08 6.83 -12.96
C PRO A 151 36.81 5.50 -13.10
N SER A 152 36.75 4.92 -14.30
CA SER A 152 37.50 3.72 -14.64
C SER A 152 38.91 3.95 -14.14
N LEU A 153 39.30 3.25 -13.08
CA LEU A 153 40.66 3.23 -12.59
C LEU A 153 41.48 2.63 -13.72
N ALA A 154 42.06 3.53 -14.53
CA ALA A 154 43.07 3.17 -15.50
C ALA A 154 44.20 2.54 -14.70
N ILE A 155 44.32 1.22 -14.83
CA ILE A 155 45.42 0.44 -14.29
C ILE A 155 46.68 0.96 -14.97
N VAL A 156 47.42 1.84 -14.28
CA VAL A 156 48.78 2.20 -14.68
C VAL A 156 49.67 1.00 -14.38
N ALA A 157 49.97 0.24 -15.43
CA ALA A 157 51.00 -0.78 -15.40
C ALA A 157 52.37 -0.08 -15.43
N SER A 158 53.04 0.00 -14.28
CA SER A 158 54.44 0.42 -14.21
C SER A 158 55.35 -0.75 -14.58
N ARG A 159 56.28 -0.49 -15.51
CA ARG A 159 57.41 -1.35 -15.86
C ARG A 159 58.59 -1.08 -14.95
#